data_AF-A0A359GSE4-F1
#
_entry.id   AF-A0A359GSE4-F1
#
_cell.length_a   1.000
_cell.length_b   1.000
_cell.length_c   1.000
_cell.angle_alpha   90.00
_cell.angle_beta   90.00
_cell.angle_gamma   90.00
#
_symmetry.space_group_name_H-M   'P 1'
#
loop_
_entity.id
_entity.type
_entity.pdbx_description
1 polymer ?
#
loop_
_entity_poly.entity_id
_entity_poly.type
_entity_poly.pdbx_seq_one_letter_code
_entity_poly.pdbx_strand_id
1 'polypeptide(L)'
;SAVVAIDGETGAPRWSYQTVHHDLWDWDVPAQPVLIDLPGTDGEKVKAVLVPTKRSEVFVLNRETGEPIFDIQELPVSQEGGV
;
A
#
# COMPACT_ATOMS: atom_id res chain seq x y z
N SER A 1 -3.59 6.05 -7.31
CA SER A 1 -3.16 6.38 -5.94
C SER A 1 -1.97 5.51 -5.51
N ALA A 2 -1.10 5.99 -4.63
CA ALA A 2 0.10 5.28 -4.17
C ALA A 2 0.47 5.60 -2.72
N VAL A 3 1.22 4.71 -2.10
CA VAL A 3 1.89 4.88 -0.80
C VAL A 3 3.37 5.09 -1.06
N VAL A 4 3.96 6.12 -0.47
CA VAL A 4 5.38 6.44 -0.67
C VAL A 4 6.04 6.60 0.69
N ALA A 5 7.16 5.90 0.89
CA ALA A 5 8.06 6.16 2.00
C ALA A 5 9.21 7.03 1.52
N ILE A 6 9.49 8.08 2.28
CA ILE A 6 10.61 8.99 2.07
C ILE A 6 11.49 9.00 3.31
N ASP A 7 12.74 9.37 3.11
CA ASP A 7 13.64 9.73 4.18
C ASP A 7 13.21 11.07 4.81
N GLY A 8 13.11 11.11 6.14
CA GLY A 8 12.55 12.26 6.86
C GLY A 8 13.45 13.50 6.89
N GLU A 9 14.76 13.34 6.68
CA GLU A 9 15.71 14.45 6.69
C GLU A 9 15.96 14.98 5.28
N THR A 10 16.13 14.08 4.32
CA THR A 10 16.55 14.40 2.96
C THR A 10 15.40 14.50 1.96
N GLY A 11 14.24 13.91 2.29
CA GLY A 11 13.10 13.78 1.37
C GLY A 11 13.32 12.77 0.24
N ALA A 12 14.45 12.03 0.24
CA ALA A 12 14.74 11.04 -0.78
C ALA A 12 13.74 9.86 -0.72
N PRO A 13 13.25 9.35 -1.87
CA PRO A 13 12.36 8.20 -1.89
C PRO A 13 13.09 6.94 -1.41
N ARG A 14 12.44 6.16 -0.54
CA ARG A 14 12.93 4.85 -0.09
C ARG A 14 12.24 3.72 -0.84
N TRP A 15 10.91 3.77 -0.91
CA TRP A 15 10.10 2.83 -1.67
C TRP A 15 8.74 3.46 -1.98
N SER A 16 8.05 2.90 -2.97
CA SER A 16 6.68 3.25 -3.30
C SER A 16 5.88 2.01 -3.68
N TYR A 17 4.61 1.97 -3.28
CA TYR A 17 3.67 0.93 -3.68
C TYR A 17 2.43 1.58 -4.30
N GLN A 18 2.11 1.24 -5.54
CA GLN A 18 0.94 1.77 -6.23
C GLN A 18 -0.28 0.90 -5.94
N THR A 19 -1.29 1.47 -5.26
CA THR A 19 -2.52 0.73 -4.93
C THR A 19 -3.48 0.66 -6.12
N VAL A 20 -3.43 1.66 -7.01
CA VAL A 20 -4.24 1.75 -8.23
C VAL A 20 -3.35 2.15 -9.40
N HIS A 21 -3.14 1.24 -10.37
CA HIS A 21 -2.32 1.48 -11.55
C HIS A 21 -2.97 2.43 -12.55
N HIS A 22 -4.27 2.28 -12.77
CA HIS A 22 -5.08 3.14 -13.64
C HIS A 22 -6.35 3.55 -12.90
N ASP A 23 -6.35 4.78 -12.38
CA ASP A 23 -7.47 5.28 -11.59
C ASP A 23 -8.48 6.02 -12.48
N LEU A 24 -9.71 5.52 -12.50
CA LEU A 24 -10.85 6.11 -13.23
C LEU A 24 -11.97 6.59 -12.29
N TRP A 25 -11.86 6.31 -10.99
CA TRP A 25 -12.99 6.40 -10.06
C TRP A 25 -12.64 7.09 -8.73
N ASP A 26 -11.60 7.93 -8.71
CA ASP A 26 -11.18 8.67 -7.52
C ASP A 26 -10.81 7.71 -6.36
N TRP A 27 -10.10 6.64 -6.69
CA TRP A 27 -9.68 5.60 -5.75
C TRP A 27 -8.41 5.98 -4.98
N ASP A 28 -8.49 7.10 -4.28
CA ASP A 28 -7.42 7.57 -3.41
C ASP A 28 -7.13 6.63 -2.24
N VAL A 29 -6.01 6.93 -1.58
CA VAL A 29 -5.70 6.46 -0.23
C VAL A 29 -6.02 7.60 0.74
N PRO A 30 -7.24 7.66 1.31
CA PRO A 30 -7.68 8.82 2.08
C PRO A 30 -7.25 8.74 3.55
N ALA A 31 -7.01 7.52 4.04
CA ALA A 31 -6.79 7.26 5.44
C ALA A 31 -5.31 7.44 5.81
N GLN A 32 -5.07 7.94 7.02
CA GLN A 32 -3.74 7.94 7.61
C GLN A 32 -3.22 6.50 7.71
N PRO A 33 -1.96 6.23 7.32
CA PRO A 33 -1.33 4.92 7.52
C PRO A 33 -1.17 4.59 9.01
N VAL A 34 -1.44 3.34 9.38
CA VAL A 34 -1.27 2.84 10.76
C VAL A 34 -0.04 1.95 10.84
N LEU A 35 0.91 2.29 11.70
CA LEU A 35 2.10 1.48 11.94
C LEU A 35 1.84 0.48 13.08
N ILE A 36 2.12 -0.80 12.84
CA ILE A 36 1.95 -1.86 13.83
C ILE A 36 3.04 -2.92 13.65
N ASP A 37 3.37 -3.62 14.73
CA ASP A 37 4.19 -4.83 14.68
C ASP A 37 3.26 -6.06 14.70
N LEU A 38 3.18 -6.78 13.59
CA LEU A 38 2.40 -8.00 13.48
C LEU A 38 3.21 -9.20 14.02
N PRO A 39 2.55 -10.19 14.64
CA PRO A 39 3.21 -11.43 15.03
C PRO A 39 3.59 -12.23 13.77
N GLY A 40 4.89 -12.49 13.60
CA GLY A 40 5.45 -13.37 12.58
C GLY A 40 5.63 -14.81 13.07
N THR A 41 6.33 -15.62 12.28
CA THR A 41 6.72 -16.98 12.70
C THR A 41 7.72 -16.92 13.85
N ASP A 42 7.62 -17.85 14.80
CA ASP A 42 8.59 -18.03 15.88
C ASP A 42 8.86 -16.77 16.75
N GLY A 43 7.85 -15.90 16.89
CA GLY A 43 7.95 -14.70 17.73
C GLY A 43 8.63 -13.51 17.06
N GLU A 44 8.92 -13.60 15.75
CA GLU A 44 9.33 -12.45 14.96
C GLU A 44 8.26 -11.34 15.02
N LYS A 45 8.70 -10.08 15.01
CA LYS A 45 7.82 -8.92 14.83
C LYS A 45 7.95 -8.39 13.42
N VAL A 46 6.93 -8.60 12.61
CA VAL A 46 6.86 -8.07 11.25
C VAL A 46 6.42 -6.61 11.30
N LYS A 47 7.30 -5.73 10.84
CA LYS A 47 7.08 -4.28 10.87
C LYS A 47 6.10 -3.86 9.76
N ALA A 48 4.82 -3.72 10.09
CA ALA A 48 3.78 -3.46 9.12
C ALA A 48 3.35 -1.97 9.08
N VAL A 49 2.85 -1.56 7.92
CA VAL A 49 2.00 -0.39 7.72
C VAL A 49 0.67 -0.84 7.09
N LEU A 50 -0.43 -0.44 7.71
CA LEU A 50 -1.79 -0.70 7.23
C LEU A 50 -2.31 0.54 6.51
N VAL A 51 -2.86 0.33 5.32
CA VAL A 51 -3.33 1.41 4.45
C VAL A 51 -4.73 1.07 3.91
N PRO A 52 -5.79 1.57 4.57
CA PRO A 52 -7.15 1.49 4.05
C PRO A 52 -7.37 2.39 2.82
N THR A 53 -8.08 1.88 1.81
CA THR A 53 -8.35 2.61 0.55
C THR A 53 -9.85 2.90 0.38
N LYS A 54 -10.19 3.81 -0.55
CA LYS A 54 -11.60 4.06 -0.95
C LYS A 54 -12.28 2.85 -1.61
N ARG A 55 -11.52 1.81 -1.97
CA ARG A 55 -12.03 0.59 -2.61
C ARG A 55 -12.41 -0.51 -1.62
N SER A 56 -12.48 -0.18 -0.32
CA SER A 56 -12.78 -1.14 0.76
C SER A 56 -11.72 -2.23 0.96
N GLU A 57 -10.48 -2.02 0.49
CA GLU A 57 -9.35 -2.88 0.81
C GLU A 57 -8.49 -2.27 1.92
N VAL A 58 -7.70 -3.12 2.56
CA VAL A 58 -6.61 -2.69 3.45
C VAL A 58 -5.31 -3.31 2.94
N PHE A 59 -4.41 -2.48 2.43
CA PHE A 59 -3.08 -2.91 2.04
C PHE A 59 -2.22 -3.05 3.29
N VAL A 60 -1.50 -4.17 3.41
CA VAL A 60 -0.60 -4.44 4.52
C VAL A 60 0.79 -4.66 3.94
N LEU A 61 1.67 -3.67 4.14
CA LEU A 61 3.01 -3.64 3.58
C LEU A 61 4.05 -3.70 4.69
N ASN A 62 5.22 -4.27 4.41
CA ASN A 62 6.38 -4.09 5.26
C ASN A 62 6.81 -2.62 5.20
N ARG A 63 6.79 -1.91 6.34
CA ARG A 63 7.08 -0.46 6.36
C ARG A 63 8.52 -0.11 6.01
N GLU A 64 9.44 -1.07 6.05
CA GLU A 64 10.85 -0.88 5.72
C GLU A 64 11.13 -1.10 4.22
N THR A 65 10.46 -2.07 3.59
CA THR A 65 10.73 -2.47 2.19
C THR A 65 9.64 -2.06 1.20
N GLY A 66 8.41 -1.82 1.65
CA GLY A 66 7.24 -1.58 0.81
C GLY A 66 6.62 -2.85 0.22
N GLU A 67 7.16 -4.03 0.55
CA GLU A 67 6.67 -5.31 0.02
C GLU A 67 5.36 -5.73 0.69
N PRO A 68 4.42 -6.37 -0.04
CA PRO A 68 3.21 -6.94 0.53
C PRO A 68 3.50 -8.01 1.58
N ILE A 69 2.80 -7.95 2.72
CA ILE A 69 2.85 -9.00 3.76
C ILE A 69 1.85 -10.12 3.45
N PHE A 70 0.72 -9.77 2.85
CA PHE A 70 -0.29 -10.72 2.39
C PHE A 70 -0.36 -10.71 0.87
N ASP A 71 -0.93 -11.77 0.29
CA ASP A 71 -1.17 -11.85 -1.15
C ASP A 71 -2.07 -10.69 -1.60
N ILE A 72 -1.63 -9.98 -2.64
CA ILE A 72 -2.40 -8.89 -3.25
C ILE A 72 -2.63 -9.27 -4.71
N GLN A 73 -3.89 -9.45 -5.04
CA GLN A 73 -4.29 -9.88 -6.37
C GLN A 73 -4.62 -8.66 -7.23
N GLU A 74 -3.91 -8.54 -8.33
CA GLU A 74 -4.29 -7.62 -9.39
C GLU A 74 -5.32 -8.28 -10.29
N LEU A 75 -6.50 -7.67 -10.36
CA LEU A 75 -7.61 -8.16 -11.17
C LEU A 75 -7.65 -7.42 -12.51
N PRO A 76 -7.93 -8.13 -13.62
CA PRO A 76 -8.11 -7.48 -14.91
C PRO A 76 -9.33 -6.56 -14.85
N VAL A 77 -9.17 -5.32 -15.31
CA VAL A 77 -10.24 -4.34 -15.45
C VAL A 77 -10.24 -3.76 -16.86
N SER A 78 -11.40 -3.30 -17.34
CA SER A 78 -11.51 -2.67 -18.66
C SER A 78 -10.55 -1.48 -18.76
N GLN A 79 -9.68 -1.50 -19.77
CA GLN A 79 -8.74 -0.41 -20.06
C GLN A 79 -9.26 0.49 -21.20
N GLU A 80 -10.31 0.06 -21.90
CA GLU A 80 -10.98 0.86 -22.91
C GLU A 80 -11.98 1.79 -22.19
N GLY A 81 -11.76 3.10 -22.31
CA GLY A 81 -12.65 4.10 -21.75
C GLY A 81 -14.02 4.02 -22.40
N GLY A 82 -15.07 3.94 -21.60
CA GLY A 82 -16.44 4.01 -22.09
C GLY A 82 -16.77 5.41 -22.57
N VAL A 83 -16.92 5.57 -23.89
CA VAL A 83 -17.64 6.69 -24.52
C VAL A 83 -18.75 6.10 -25.36
#